data_AF-A0A147IJL7-F1
#
_entry.id   AF-A0A147IJL7-F1
#
_cell.length_a   1.000
_cell.length_b   1.000
_cell.length_c   1.000
_cell.angle_alpha   90.00
_cell.angle_beta   90.00
_cell.angle_gamma   90.00
#
_symmetry.space_group_name_H-M   'P 1'
#
loop_
_entity.id
_entity.type
_entity.pdbx_description
1 polymer ?
#
loop_
_entity_poly.entity_id
_entity_poly.type
_entity_poly.pdbx_seq_one_letter_code
_entity_poly.pdbx_strand_id
1 'polypeptide(L)' 'MRRTKRALWTAAATLAWIALPVTASAAPDKADPLAPTGRWSANQEGQAALPPMGWNSWNAFNSDVDEDKVMASARLI' A
#
# COMPACT_ATOMS: atom_id res chain seq x y z
N MET A 1 12.76 -7.79 70.01
CA MET A 1 13.72 -7.45 68.92
C MET A 1 14.02 -8.69 68.08
N ARG A 2 14.01 -8.57 66.73
CA ARG A 2 14.62 -9.46 65.71
C ARG A 2 13.92 -10.77 65.27
N ARG A 3 12.58 -10.85 65.12
CA ARG A 3 11.93 -11.98 64.40
C ARG A 3 10.84 -11.63 63.37
N THR A 4 10.62 -10.35 63.06
CA THR A 4 9.54 -9.89 62.14
C THR A 4 9.98 -9.58 60.71
N LYS A 5 11.27 -9.71 60.36
CA LYS A 5 11.79 -9.31 59.04
C LYS A 5 12.02 -10.45 58.04
N ARG A 6 11.79 -11.71 58.41
CA ARG A 6 12.10 -12.89 57.56
C ARG A 6 10.88 -13.57 56.93
N ALA A 7 9.66 -13.25 57.38
CA ALA A 7 8.42 -13.78 56.79
C ALA A 7 7.89 -12.93 55.61
N LEU A 8 8.54 -11.81 55.29
CA LEU A 8 8.18 -10.90 54.21
C LEU A 8 8.92 -11.18 52.88
N TRP A 9 9.73 -12.23 52.83
CA TRP A 9 10.61 -12.52 51.68
C TRP A 9 10.21 -13.76 50.88
N THR A 10 9.05 -14.38 51.15
CA THR A 10 8.56 -15.57 50.41
C THR A 10 7.17 -15.41 49.81
N ALA A 11 6.64 -14.18 49.71
CA ALA A 11 5.37 -13.88 49.04
C ALA A 11 5.48 -12.72 48.03
N ALA A 12 6.71 -12.44 47.55
CA ALA A 12 6.99 -11.41 46.55
C ALA A 12 7.32 -12.00 45.16
N ALA A 13 7.10 -13.30 44.95
CA ALA A 13 7.52 -14.01 43.73
C ALA A 13 6.37 -14.51 42.84
N THR A 14 5.10 -14.27 43.18
CA THR A 14 3.95 -14.79 42.41
C THR A 14 2.88 -13.73 42.06
N LEU A 15 3.12 -12.45 42.36
CA LEU A 15 2.19 -11.35 42.05
C LEU A 15 2.70 -10.39 40.96
N ALA A 16 3.64 -10.85 40.12
CA ALA A 16 4.22 -10.08 39.01
C ALA A 16 3.67 -10.49 37.62
N TRP A 17 2.46 -11.06 37.57
CA TRP A 17 1.74 -11.40 36.33
C TRP A 17 0.45 -10.58 36.15
N ILE A 18 0.35 -9.43 36.82
CA ILE A 18 -0.75 -8.48 36.62
C ILE A 18 -0.22 -7.29 35.84
N ALA A 19 -0.87 -7.04 34.71
CA ALA A 19 -0.88 -5.80 33.94
C ALA A 19 0.39 -5.46 33.13
N LEU A 20 0.60 -6.18 32.03
CA LEU A 20 1.10 -5.54 30.82
C LEU A 20 -0.10 -5.14 29.97
N PRO A 21 -0.50 -3.85 29.94
CA PRO A 21 -1.38 -3.39 28.88
C PRO A 21 -0.60 -3.50 27.56
N VAL A 22 -1.04 -4.39 26.68
CA VAL A 22 -0.63 -4.38 25.27
C VAL A 22 -1.29 -3.15 24.65
N THR A 23 -0.66 -1.99 24.80
CA THR A 23 -0.96 -0.86 23.92
C THR A 23 -0.27 -1.16 22.60
N ALA A 24 -0.96 -1.86 21.71
CA ALA A 24 -0.58 -1.90 20.30
C ALA A 24 -0.66 -0.45 19.79
N SER A 25 0.47 0.23 19.77
CA SER A 25 0.64 1.47 19.03
C SER A 25 0.58 1.08 17.56
N ALA A 26 -0.62 1.11 16.96
CA ALA A 26 -0.71 1.24 15.52
C ALA A 26 -0.06 2.59 15.21
N ALA A 27 1.18 2.56 14.71
CA ALA A 27 1.77 3.76 14.14
C ALA A 27 0.75 4.31 13.14
N PRO A 28 0.45 5.63 13.14
CA PRO A 28 -0.38 6.18 12.09
C PRO A 28 0.29 5.79 10.77
N ASP A 29 -0.42 5.05 9.92
CA ASP A 29 -0.05 4.92 8.53
C ASP A 29 0.23 6.34 8.07
N LYS A 30 1.49 6.59 7.72
CA LYS A 30 1.94 7.90 7.31
C LYS A 30 1.14 8.18 6.05
N ALA A 31 0.03 8.88 6.21
CA ALA A 31 -0.89 9.20 5.12
C ALA A 31 -0.01 9.87 4.08
N ASP A 32 0.31 9.14 3.02
CA ASP A 32 1.10 9.68 1.93
C ASP A 32 0.23 10.81 1.40
N PRO A 33 0.59 12.07 1.65
CA PRO A 33 -0.20 13.15 1.16
C PRO A 33 -0.13 12.99 -0.35
N LEU A 34 -1.26 12.69 -0.98
CA LEU A 34 -1.39 12.73 -2.44
C LEU A 34 -1.30 14.19 -2.90
N ALA A 35 -0.24 14.88 -2.51
CA ALA A 35 0.16 16.16 -3.00
C ALA A 35 0.46 15.94 -4.48
N PRO A 36 -0.22 16.63 -5.40
CA PRO A 36 0.04 16.49 -6.82
C PRO A 36 1.48 16.92 -7.09
N THR A 37 2.38 15.95 -7.26
CA THR A 37 3.81 16.21 -7.47
C THR A 37 4.15 16.49 -8.93
N GLY A 38 3.20 16.25 -9.85
CA GLY A 38 3.42 16.31 -11.30
C GLY A 38 4.42 15.27 -11.82
N ARG A 39 4.87 14.34 -10.96
CA ARG A 39 5.81 13.29 -11.32
C ARG A 39 5.05 12.05 -11.72
N TRP A 40 5.34 11.54 -12.91
CA TRP A 40 4.84 10.24 -13.34
C TRP A 40 5.49 9.14 -12.47
N SER A 41 4.67 8.46 -11.67
CA SER A 41 5.10 7.36 -10.79
C SER A 41 4.70 5.98 -11.28
N ALA A 42 3.94 5.88 -12.39
CA ALA A 42 3.59 4.59 -12.98
C ALA A 42 4.78 3.97 -13.74
N ASN A 43 4.64 2.68 -14.10
CA ASN A 43 5.67 1.82 -14.70
C ASN A 43 6.71 2.58 -15.53
N GLN A 44 7.92 2.67 -14.97
CA GLN A 44 9.10 3.21 -15.65
C GLN A 44 9.81 2.15 -16.48
N GLU A 45 9.41 0.88 -16.32
CA GLU A 45 9.89 -0.23 -17.13
C GLU A 45 9.30 -0.14 -18.55
N GLY A 46 10.15 -0.27 -19.56
CA GLY A 46 9.73 -0.32 -20.98
C GLY A 46 10.31 0.80 -21.86
N GLN A 47 9.85 0.87 -23.11
CA GLN A 47 10.34 1.81 -24.13
C GLN A 47 9.46 3.07 -24.30
N ALA A 48 8.71 3.46 -23.26
CA ALA A 48 7.83 4.62 -23.30
C ALA A 48 8.53 5.87 -22.72
N ALA A 49 9.69 6.25 -23.27
CA ALA A 49 10.43 7.44 -22.83
C ALA A 49 9.65 8.75 -23.09
N LEU A 50 8.71 8.71 -24.04
CA LEU A 50 7.73 9.75 -24.31
C LEU A 50 6.32 9.17 -24.14
N PRO A 51 5.30 10.02 -23.91
CA PRO A 51 3.91 9.56 -23.90
C PRO A 51 3.56 8.80 -25.20
N PRO A 52 3.03 7.57 -25.12
CA PRO A 52 2.66 6.80 -26.30
C PRO A 52 1.63 7.54 -27.15
N MET A 53 1.88 7.61 -28.46
CA MET A 53 0.95 8.15 -29.44
C MET A 53 0.39 7.03 -30.30
N GLY A 54 -0.89 7.11 -30.65
CA GLY A 54 -1.55 6.10 -31.47
C GLY A 54 -3.05 6.34 -31.59
N TRP A 55 -3.77 5.29 -31.97
CA TRP A 55 -5.21 5.29 -32.17
C TRP A 55 -5.86 4.17 -31.36
N ASN A 56 -7.12 4.36 -30.95
CA ASN A 56 -7.90 3.38 -30.21
C ASN A 56 -9.31 3.25 -30.82
N SER A 57 -9.79 2.01 -30.89
CA SER A 57 -11.07 1.65 -31.53
C SER A 57 -12.32 2.03 -30.74
N TRP A 58 -12.21 2.31 -29.44
CA TRP A 58 -13.34 2.45 -28.54
C TRP A 58 -14.31 3.55 -28.95
N ASN A 59 -13.79 4.73 -29.27
CA ASN A 59 -14.61 5.90 -29.63
C ASN A 59 -15.30 5.75 -31.00
N ALA A 60 -14.86 4.82 -31.84
CA ALA A 60 -15.41 4.59 -33.17
C ALA A 60 -16.35 3.37 -33.22
N PHE A 61 -15.98 2.29 -32.53
CA PHE A 61 -16.58 0.96 -32.73
C PHE A 61 -17.09 0.32 -31.44
N ASN A 62 -16.71 0.82 -30.26
CA ASN A 62 -17.04 0.21 -28.97
C ASN A 62 -16.71 -1.31 -28.96
N SER A 63 -17.72 -2.18 -28.89
CA SER A 63 -17.57 -3.64 -28.94
C SER A 63 -17.79 -4.24 -30.33
N ASP A 64 -18.26 -3.47 -31.30
CA ASP A 64 -18.41 -3.89 -32.71
C ASP A 64 -17.08 -3.70 -33.47
N VAL A 65 -16.02 -4.35 -32.99
CA VAL A 65 -14.68 -4.30 -33.57
C VAL A 65 -14.34 -5.63 -34.25
N ASP A 66 -13.75 -5.54 -35.44
CA ASP A 66 -13.31 -6.69 -36.25
C ASP A 66 -11.95 -6.40 -36.90
N GLU A 67 -11.36 -7.42 -37.52
CA GLU A 67 -10.04 -7.34 -38.17
C GLU A 67 -10.00 -6.28 -39.26
N ASP A 68 -11.02 -6.23 -40.13
CA ASP A 68 -11.06 -5.31 -41.26
C ASP A 68 -11.07 -3.85 -40.80
N LYS A 69 -11.85 -3.53 -39.77
CA LYS A 69 -11.87 -2.19 -39.15
C LYS A 69 -10.49 -1.81 -38.60
N VAL A 70 -9.84 -2.69 -37.86
CA VAL A 70 -8.51 -2.42 -37.28
C VAL A 70 -7.45 -2.25 -38.37
N MET A 71 -7.44 -3.14 -39.35
CA MET A 71 -6.46 -3.11 -40.45
C MET A 71 -6.67 -1.89 -41.36
N ALA A 72 -7.91 -1.47 -41.59
CA ALA A 72 -8.20 -0.25 -42.31
C ALA A 72 -7.67 0.99 -41.57
N SER A 73 -7.90 1.10 -40.26
CA SER A 73 -7.36 2.20 -39.46
C SER A 73 -5.83 2.20 -39.45
N ALA A 74 -5.20 1.04 -39.27
CA ALA A 74 -3.74 0.90 -39.23
C ALA A 74 -3.04 1.26 -40.56
N ARG A 75 -3.73 1.12 -41.71
CA ARG A 75 -3.21 1.55 -43.02
C ARG A 75 -3.32 3.04 -43.25
N LEU A 76 -4.21 3.72 -42.51
CA LEU A 76 -4.50 5.14 -42.68
C LEU A 76 -3.65 6.04 -41.77
N ILE A 77 -3.32 5.57 -40.56
CA ILE A 77 -2.57 6.31 -39.53
C ILE A 77 -1.07 6.06 -39.61
#